data_AF-A0A3D1Z4W8-F1
#
_entry.id   AF-A0A3D1Z4W8-F1
#
_cell.length_a   1.000
_cell.length_b   1.000
_cell.length_c   1.000
_cell.angle_alpha   90.00
_cell.angle_beta   90.00
_cell.angle_gamma   90.00
#
_symmetry.space_group_name_H-M   'P 1'
#
loop_
_entity.id
_entity.type
_entity.pdbx_description
1 polymer ?
#
loop_
_entity_poly.entity_id
_entity_poly.type
_entity_poly.pdbx_seq_one_letter_code
_entity_poly.pdbx_strand_id
1 'polypeptide(L)'
;MASVVTAWFAGCIIYFAVILSAQADEEIRSRAQQNFATAVVLTDSDAIQFGVQNFNPNSITPFKNDDMGNDDSLDLRNKVTVTSFPYSWELNSLSPQVKHEIAVRASYVHFENKVSLDSRPDLPADTDSNEVYDAFFEYRLIYNITDSWNIKYGLGNHFMYFKNKHSYNSRESEQLKPFLDGYAYNTSSRSYIAEPNIELNYELNRKWGYWKYTSSFNYFYGKVWDKKREYDFGNPKGWYMVNGLKANYNLTNWDGFIPSAYTSFKRIDLKGDPEASFGTDNYYEFSVGLLLTPPIFKDYIDNVGIGINMNYGSALKGGSIVLFFNE
;
A
#
# COMPACT_ATOMS: atom_id res chain seq x y z
N MET A 1 23.31 -39.63 14.28
CA MET A 1 23.59 -38.47 13.40
C MET A 1 23.16 -38.77 11.97
N ALA A 2 21.84 -38.87 11.75
CA ALA A 2 21.23 -38.99 10.42
C ALA A 2 19.71 -38.80 10.59
N SER A 3 19.22 -37.56 10.70
CA SER A 3 17.78 -37.25 10.54
C SER A 3 17.41 -35.74 10.59
N VAL A 4 18.25 -34.81 10.11
CA VAL A 4 17.89 -33.36 10.14
C VAL A 4 18.04 -32.66 8.77
N VAL A 5 18.43 -33.38 7.71
CA VAL A 5 18.76 -32.73 6.42
C VAL A 5 17.61 -32.80 5.39
N THR A 6 16.50 -33.48 5.68
CA THR A 6 15.41 -33.69 4.70
C THR A 6 14.19 -32.76 4.83
N ALA A 7 14.22 -31.75 5.71
CA ALA A 7 13.11 -30.79 5.86
C ALA A 7 13.32 -29.44 5.11
N TRP A 8 14.51 -29.18 4.57
CA TRP A 8 14.86 -27.88 3.97
C TRP A 8 14.69 -27.81 2.45
N PHE A 9 14.25 -28.87 1.78
CA PHE A 9 14.12 -28.91 0.31
C PHE A 9 12.68 -28.88 -0.24
N ALA A 10 11.66 -28.92 0.62
CA ALA A 10 10.26 -28.83 0.18
C ALA A 10 9.71 -27.38 0.13
N GLY A 11 10.38 -26.42 0.79
CA GLY A 11 9.98 -25.00 0.76
C GLY A 11 10.42 -24.25 -0.49
N CYS A 12 11.54 -24.64 -1.12
CA CYS A 12 12.08 -23.93 -2.28
C CYS A 12 11.39 -24.27 -3.61
N ILE A 13 10.67 -25.40 -3.70
CA ILE A 13 10.04 -25.84 -4.95
C ILE A 13 8.71 -25.11 -5.20
N ILE A 14 8.04 -24.59 -4.16
CA ILE A 14 6.86 -23.74 -4.31
C ILE A 14 7.26 -22.28 -4.64
N TYR A 15 8.42 -21.81 -4.15
CA TYR A 15 8.92 -20.46 -4.47
C TYR A 15 9.42 -20.33 -5.92
N PHE A 16 9.92 -21.39 -6.55
CA PHE A 16 10.41 -21.33 -7.94
C PHE A 16 9.30 -21.42 -9.01
N ALA A 17 8.11 -21.93 -8.66
CA ALA A 17 6.99 -22.04 -9.60
C ALA A 17 6.19 -20.72 -9.74
N VAL A 18 6.21 -19.85 -8.74
CA VAL A 18 5.47 -18.57 -8.76
C VAL A 18 6.22 -17.48 -9.55
N ILE A 19 7.55 -17.58 -9.68
CA ILE A 19 8.36 -16.60 -10.42
C ILE A 19 8.22 -16.78 -11.95
N LEU A 20 7.80 -17.97 -12.43
CA LEU A 20 7.79 -18.30 -13.86
C LEU A 20 6.47 -18.02 -14.61
N SER A 21 5.45 -17.48 -13.95
CA SER A 21 4.16 -17.13 -14.58
C SER A 21 3.94 -15.63 -14.82
N ALA A 22 4.98 -14.81 -14.65
CA ALA A 22 4.95 -13.40 -15.00
C ALA A 22 5.19 -13.15 -16.51
N GLN A 23 4.39 -13.78 -17.38
CA GLN A 23 4.21 -13.31 -18.75
C GLN A 23 2.81 -12.68 -18.85
N ALA A 24 2.81 -11.38 -19.14
CA ALA A 24 1.61 -10.58 -19.23
C ALA A 24 1.00 -10.74 -20.64
N ASP A 25 -0.12 -11.45 -20.74
CA ASP A 25 -1.10 -11.19 -21.79
C ASP A 25 -1.85 -9.91 -21.43
N GLU A 26 -1.96 -8.96 -22.38
CA GLU A 26 -2.84 -7.79 -22.28
C GLU A 26 -4.30 -8.21 -22.45
N GLU A 27 -4.81 -8.91 -21.43
CA GLU A 27 -6.25 -9.10 -21.26
C GLU A 27 -6.86 -7.74 -20.88
N ILE A 28 -8.01 -7.38 -21.47
CA ILE A 28 -8.77 -6.18 -21.10
C ILE A 28 -9.13 -6.31 -19.62
N ARG A 29 -8.38 -5.62 -18.77
CA ARG A 29 -8.50 -5.71 -17.31
C ARG A 29 -9.81 -5.05 -16.88
N SER A 30 -10.60 -5.74 -16.07
CA SER A 30 -11.79 -5.13 -15.50
C SER A 30 -11.41 -4.00 -14.54
N ARG A 31 -12.28 -3.00 -14.42
CA ARG A 31 -12.13 -1.93 -13.44
C ARG A 31 -11.98 -2.46 -12.02
N ALA A 32 -12.73 -3.50 -11.67
CA ALA A 32 -12.68 -4.11 -10.34
C ALA A 32 -11.29 -4.73 -10.08
N GLN A 33 -10.73 -5.46 -11.06
CA GLN A 33 -9.39 -6.05 -10.96
C GLN A 33 -8.32 -4.97 -10.69
N GLN A 34 -8.32 -3.89 -11.46
CA GLN A 34 -7.38 -2.79 -11.29
C GLN A 34 -7.55 -2.12 -9.91
N ASN A 35 -8.79 -1.83 -9.49
CA ASN A 35 -9.05 -1.18 -8.20
C ASN A 35 -8.64 -2.05 -7.01
N PHE A 36 -8.86 -3.37 -7.08
CA PHE A 36 -8.40 -4.28 -6.04
C PHE A 36 -6.87 -4.33 -5.96
N ALA A 37 -6.18 -4.51 -7.09
CA ALA A 37 -4.72 -4.55 -7.12
C ALA A 37 -4.08 -3.25 -6.64
N THR A 38 -4.62 -2.10 -7.06
CA THR A 38 -4.16 -0.78 -6.61
C THR A 38 -4.41 -0.60 -5.12
N ALA A 39 -5.56 -1.02 -4.60
CA ALA A 39 -5.88 -0.94 -3.18
C ALA A 39 -4.95 -1.81 -2.31
N VAL A 40 -4.45 -2.95 -2.79
CA VAL A 40 -3.41 -3.74 -2.08
C VAL A 40 -2.20 -2.86 -1.76
N VAL A 41 -1.65 -2.15 -2.75
CA VAL A 41 -0.49 -1.27 -2.58
C VAL A 41 -0.83 -0.02 -1.76
N LEU A 42 -1.96 0.63 -2.05
CA LEU A 42 -2.33 1.89 -1.37
C LEU A 42 -2.61 1.71 0.11
N THR A 43 -3.15 0.56 0.52
CA THR A 43 -3.48 0.30 1.92
C THR A 43 -2.27 -0.09 2.76
N ASP A 44 -1.15 -0.43 2.12
CA ASP A 44 0.13 -0.70 2.75
C ASP A 44 0.92 0.60 2.98
N SER A 45 0.96 1.04 4.24
CA SER A 45 1.69 2.24 4.67
C SER A 45 3.21 2.13 4.50
N ASP A 46 3.75 0.93 4.32
CA ASP A 46 5.16 0.77 3.99
C ASP A 46 5.46 1.09 2.54
N ALA A 47 4.50 0.87 1.63
CA ALA A 47 4.62 1.14 0.21
C ALA A 47 4.28 2.60 -0.16
N ILE A 48 3.25 3.19 0.44
CA ILE A 48 2.87 4.59 0.16
C ILE A 48 2.17 5.21 1.35
N GLN A 49 2.48 6.47 1.63
CA GLN A 49 1.78 7.21 2.69
C GLN A 49 0.87 8.29 2.10
N PHE A 50 -0.38 8.25 2.54
CA PHE A 50 -1.35 9.32 2.35
C PHE A 50 -1.54 10.07 3.65
N GLY A 51 -1.60 11.39 3.54
CA GLY A 51 -1.77 12.28 4.67
C GLY A 51 -3.16 12.88 4.77
N VAL A 52 -3.38 13.66 5.82
CA VAL A 52 -4.62 14.41 6.06
C VAL A 52 -4.75 15.65 5.18
N GLN A 53 -3.63 16.12 4.63
CA GLN A 53 -3.57 17.28 3.76
C GLN A 53 -2.48 17.09 2.70
N ASN A 54 -2.82 17.34 1.43
CA ASN A 54 -1.87 17.30 0.33
C ASN A 54 -1.41 18.71 -0.04
N PHE A 55 -0.20 18.80 -0.58
CA PHE A 55 0.38 20.04 -1.11
C PHE A 55 1.33 19.76 -2.27
N ASN A 56 1.56 20.75 -3.12
CA ASN A 56 2.59 20.68 -4.16
C ASN A 56 3.97 21.04 -3.56
N PRO A 57 4.96 20.13 -3.49
CA PRO A 57 6.27 20.43 -2.89
C PRO A 57 6.99 21.60 -3.55
N ASN A 58 6.77 21.82 -4.85
CA ASN A 58 7.33 22.97 -5.56
C ASN A 58 6.89 24.30 -4.94
N SER A 59 5.77 24.37 -4.21
CA SER A 59 5.32 25.60 -3.55
C SER A 59 6.17 25.99 -2.32
N ILE A 60 6.88 25.04 -1.72
CA ILE A 60 7.63 25.24 -0.46
C ILE A 60 9.14 25.05 -0.62
N THR A 61 9.63 24.55 -1.76
CA THR A 61 11.05 24.36 -2.04
C THR A 61 11.58 25.36 -3.07
N PRO A 62 12.87 25.76 -2.99
CA PRO A 62 13.51 26.56 -4.05
C PRO A 62 13.86 25.72 -5.29
N PHE A 63 13.89 24.39 -5.16
CA PHE A 63 14.15 23.45 -6.26
C PHE A 63 12.84 23.11 -6.96
N LYS A 64 12.65 23.66 -8.17
CA LYS A 64 11.49 23.38 -9.01
C LYS A 64 11.74 22.15 -9.86
N ASN A 65 10.92 21.11 -9.70
CA ASN A 65 10.96 19.89 -10.50
C ASN A 65 9.55 19.30 -10.60
N ASP A 66 9.04 19.10 -11.82
CA ASP A 66 7.69 18.56 -12.04
C ASP A 66 7.52 17.15 -11.50
N ASP A 67 8.60 16.36 -11.35
CA ASP A 67 8.56 15.01 -10.78
C ASP A 67 8.36 15.00 -9.26
N MET A 68 8.51 16.15 -8.58
CA MET A 68 8.15 16.33 -7.18
C MET A 68 6.65 16.59 -6.97
N GLY A 69 5.93 17.04 -8.00
CA GLY A 69 4.52 17.40 -7.91
C GLY A 69 4.13 18.55 -8.84
N ASN A 70 2.92 18.51 -9.37
CA ASN A 70 2.33 19.59 -10.16
C ASN A 70 0.83 19.70 -9.84
N ASP A 71 0.12 20.63 -10.47
CA ASP A 71 -1.30 20.86 -10.18
C ASP A 71 -2.16 19.64 -10.55
N ASP A 72 -1.81 18.93 -11.64
CA ASP A 72 -2.51 17.72 -12.07
C ASP A 72 -2.33 16.57 -11.06
N SER A 73 -1.12 16.34 -10.57
CA SER A 73 -0.84 15.30 -9.58
C SER A 73 -1.42 15.63 -8.20
N LEU A 74 -1.47 16.93 -7.85
CA LEU A 74 -2.14 17.39 -6.64
C LEU A 74 -3.67 17.20 -6.73
N ASP A 75 -4.29 17.53 -7.86
CA ASP A 75 -5.71 17.25 -8.11
C ASP A 75 -6.00 15.74 -8.06
N LEU A 76 -5.13 14.90 -8.63
CA LEU A 76 -5.23 13.45 -8.53
C LEU A 76 -5.12 12.99 -7.06
N ARG A 77 -4.12 13.43 -6.29
CA ARG A 77 -3.99 13.08 -4.86
C ARG A 77 -5.20 13.53 -4.05
N ASN A 78 -5.83 14.65 -4.37
CA ASN A 78 -7.02 15.14 -3.67
C ASN A 78 -8.28 14.31 -3.98
N LYS A 79 -8.30 13.57 -5.09
CA LYS A 79 -9.36 12.63 -5.45
C LYS A 79 -9.15 11.22 -4.91
N VAL A 80 -8.00 10.96 -4.27
CA VAL A 80 -7.66 9.69 -3.64
C VAL A 80 -7.72 9.86 -2.12
N THR A 81 -8.61 9.11 -1.47
CA THR A 81 -8.63 9.00 0.00
C THR A 81 -8.26 7.59 0.39
N VAL A 82 -7.27 7.45 1.26
CA VAL A 82 -6.87 6.16 1.85
C VAL A 82 -6.95 6.28 3.36
N THR A 83 -7.54 5.30 4.00
CA THR A 83 -7.56 5.17 5.46
C THR A 83 -7.27 3.73 5.81
N SER A 84 -6.29 3.50 6.68
CA SER A 84 -5.86 2.16 7.12
C SER A 84 -5.66 2.15 8.62
N PHE A 85 -6.20 1.13 9.29
CA PHE A 85 -6.04 0.89 10.72
C PHE A 85 -5.33 -0.45 10.93
N PRO A 86 -3.99 -0.46 10.99
CA PRO A 86 -3.22 -1.66 11.26
C PRO A 86 -3.17 -1.97 12.76
N TYR A 87 -3.09 -3.25 13.10
CA TYR A 87 -2.77 -3.72 14.44
C TYR A 87 -2.03 -5.05 14.34
N SER A 88 -1.04 -5.29 15.20
CA SER A 88 -0.31 -6.55 15.23
C SER A 88 -0.07 -7.06 16.66
N TRP A 89 0.11 -8.37 16.78
CA TRP A 89 0.44 -9.05 18.02
C TRP A 89 1.64 -9.98 17.78
N GLU A 90 2.70 -9.81 18.56
CA GLU A 90 3.73 -10.85 18.71
C GLU A 90 3.20 -11.98 19.61
N LEU A 91 3.31 -13.23 19.15
CA LEU A 91 2.95 -14.40 19.92
C LEU A 91 4.18 -15.01 20.59
N ASN A 92 3.98 -15.61 21.77
CA ASN A 92 5.02 -16.34 22.47
C ASN A 92 5.52 -17.52 21.63
N SER A 93 6.83 -17.63 21.52
CA SER A 93 7.50 -18.73 20.81
C SER A 93 8.20 -19.68 21.77
N LEU A 94 8.28 -20.95 21.37
CA LEU A 94 9.07 -21.96 22.07
C LEU A 94 10.58 -21.81 21.83
N SER A 95 10.98 -21.09 20.77
CA SER A 95 12.39 -20.81 20.45
C SER A 95 12.68 -19.31 20.54
N PRO A 96 13.80 -18.89 21.15
CA PRO A 96 14.20 -17.48 21.18
C PRO A 96 14.60 -16.93 19.80
N GLN A 97 14.93 -17.79 18.82
CA GLN A 97 15.37 -17.37 17.48
C GLN A 97 14.21 -17.13 16.51
N VAL A 98 13.04 -17.70 16.80
CA VAL A 98 11.85 -17.60 15.95
C VAL A 98 10.77 -16.89 16.76
N LYS A 99 10.20 -15.81 16.24
CA LYS A 99 8.97 -15.22 16.77
C LYS A 99 7.84 -15.41 15.77
N HIS A 100 6.62 -15.34 16.27
CA HIS A 100 5.40 -15.39 15.47
C HIS A 100 4.69 -14.06 15.62
N GLU A 101 4.12 -13.54 14.54
CA GLU A 101 3.33 -12.30 14.55
C GLU A 101 2.03 -12.54 13.79
N ILE A 102 0.93 -12.02 14.33
CA ILE A 102 -0.33 -11.89 13.61
C ILE A 102 -0.56 -10.40 13.38
N ALA A 103 -0.84 -10.00 12.14
CA ALA A 103 -1.19 -8.64 11.79
C ALA A 103 -2.58 -8.60 11.14
N VAL A 104 -3.34 -7.57 11.48
CA VAL A 104 -4.65 -7.29 10.87
C VAL A 104 -4.69 -5.83 10.43
N ARG A 105 -5.42 -5.55 9.36
CA ARG A 105 -5.63 -4.18 8.90
C ARG A 105 -7.03 -4.02 8.32
N ALA A 106 -7.74 -3.00 8.76
CA ALA A 106 -9.01 -2.58 8.15
C ALA A 106 -8.76 -1.30 7.36
N SER A 107 -9.13 -1.29 6.08
CA SER A 107 -8.82 -0.20 5.18
C SER A 107 -9.99 0.20 4.29
N TYR A 108 -9.97 1.48 3.89
CA TYR A 108 -10.89 2.09 2.94
C TYR A 108 -10.09 2.90 1.93
N VAL A 109 -10.39 2.70 0.65
CA VAL A 109 -9.82 3.45 -0.46
C VAL A 109 -10.97 4.03 -1.29
N HIS A 110 -10.85 5.31 -1.61
CA HIS A 110 -11.79 6.03 -2.47
C HIS A 110 -11.04 6.69 -3.62
N PHE A 111 -11.58 6.55 -4.84
CA PHE A 111 -11.11 7.27 -6.02
C PHE A 111 -12.26 7.97 -6.70
N GLU A 112 -12.08 9.24 -7.03
CA GLU A 112 -12.97 9.99 -7.92
C GLU A 112 -12.30 10.22 -9.28
N ASN A 113 -12.98 9.83 -10.36
CA ASN A 113 -12.53 10.02 -11.74
C ASN A 113 -13.56 10.84 -12.52
N LYS A 114 -13.08 11.65 -13.48
CA LYS A 114 -13.92 12.33 -14.45
C LYS A 114 -13.85 11.58 -15.78
N VAL A 115 -15.00 11.32 -16.39
CA VAL A 115 -15.11 10.62 -17.66
C VAL A 115 -15.76 11.54 -18.67
N SER A 116 -15.03 11.94 -19.71
CA SER A 116 -15.56 12.76 -20.79
C SER A 116 -15.95 11.88 -21.97
N LEU A 117 -16.98 12.28 -22.72
CA LEU A 117 -17.29 11.67 -24.00
C LEU A 117 -16.32 12.23 -25.06
N ASP A 118 -15.40 11.42 -25.56
CA ASP A 118 -14.38 11.85 -26.55
C ASP A 118 -15.00 12.52 -27.78
N SER A 119 -16.18 12.06 -28.20
CA SER A 119 -16.92 12.63 -29.34
C SER A 119 -17.57 13.98 -29.06
N ARG A 120 -17.72 14.36 -27.79
CA ARG A 120 -18.40 15.58 -27.33
C ARG A 120 -17.67 16.16 -26.10
N PRO A 121 -16.46 16.70 -26.28
CA PRO A 121 -15.68 17.29 -25.18
C PRO A 121 -16.28 18.59 -24.65
N ASP A 122 -17.27 19.16 -25.35
CA ASP A 122 -18.04 20.33 -24.95
C ASP A 122 -19.05 20.04 -23.83
N LEU A 123 -19.38 18.77 -23.59
CA LEU A 123 -20.30 18.36 -22.54
C LEU A 123 -19.60 18.29 -21.17
N PRO A 124 -20.35 18.51 -20.08
CA PRO A 124 -19.81 18.28 -18.75
C PRO A 124 -19.38 16.81 -18.60
N ALA A 125 -18.17 16.59 -18.07
CA ALA A 125 -17.66 15.27 -17.79
C ALA A 125 -18.53 14.55 -16.75
N ASP A 126 -18.79 13.27 -16.97
CA ASP A 126 -19.41 12.37 -16.00
C ASP A 126 -18.47 12.13 -14.81
N THR A 127 -19.02 11.64 -13.70
CA THR A 127 -18.26 11.39 -12.47
C THR A 127 -18.34 9.94 -12.04
N ASP A 128 -17.18 9.34 -11.86
CA ASP A 128 -16.98 7.97 -11.39
C ASP A 128 -16.44 8.00 -9.96
N SER A 129 -17.20 7.43 -9.03
CA SER A 129 -16.78 7.22 -7.65
C SER A 129 -16.55 5.73 -7.41
N ASN A 130 -15.34 5.39 -6.98
CA ASN A 130 -14.90 4.03 -6.75
C ASN A 130 -14.49 3.87 -5.29
N GLU A 131 -15.07 2.89 -4.61
CA GLU A 131 -14.80 2.59 -3.21
C GLU A 131 -14.31 1.15 -3.09
N VAL A 132 -13.25 0.95 -2.32
CA VAL A 132 -12.73 -0.37 -1.93
C VAL A 132 -12.66 -0.43 -0.41
N TYR A 133 -13.31 -1.43 0.17
CA TYR A 133 -13.18 -1.78 1.57
C TYR A 133 -12.32 -3.04 1.65
N ASP A 134 -11.30 -3.03 2.50
CA ASP A 134 -10.35 -4.15 2.65
C ASP A 134 -10.24 -4.58 4.10
N ALA A 135 -10.39 -5.88 4.33
CA ALA A 135 -10.05 -6.54 5.58
C ALA A 135 -8.86 -7.45 5.34
N PHE A 136 -7.73 -7.08 5.91
CA PHE A 136 -6.46 -7.78 5.77
C PHE A 136 -6.12 -8.58 7.02
N PHE A 137 -5.64 -9.80 6.82
CA PHE A 137 -5.11 -10.68 7.86
C PHE A 137 -3.80 -11.31 7.40
N GLU A 138 -2.80 -11.29 8.27
CA GLU A 138 -1.49 -11.84 7.98
C GLU A 138 -0.93 -12.61 9.16
N TYR A 139 -0.25 -13.70 8.85
CA TYR A 139 0.61 -14.41 9.78
C TYR A 139 2.06 -14.33 9.31
N ARG A 140 2.96 -13.97 10.22
CA ARG A 140 4.40 -13.83 9.95
C ARG A 140 5.24 -14.69 10.87
N LEU A 141 6.32 -15.23 10.30
CA LEU A 141 7.42 -15.88 11.01
C LEU A 141 8.64 -14.94 10.97
N ILE A 142 9.15 -14.56 12.14
CA ILE A 142 10.32 -13.69 12.26
C ILE A 142 11.49 -14.53 12.73
N TYR A 143 12.54 -14.63 11.92
CA TYR A 143 13.77 -15.34 12.27
C TYR A 143 14.90 -14.35 12.54
N ASN A 144 15.38 -14.33 13.78
CA ASN A 144 16.51 -13.50 14.20
C ASN A 144 17.82 -14.19 13.80
N ILE A 145 18.47 -13.68 12.75
CA ILE A 145 19.76 -14.19 12.26
C ILE A 145 20.88 -13.74 13.21
N THR A 146 20.81 -12.48 13.63
CA THR A 146 21.68 -11.87 14.65
C THR A 146 20.87 -10.86 15.47
N ASP A 147 21.50 -10.19 16.43
CA ASP A 147 20.87 -9.09 17.18
C ASP A 147 20.52 -7.87 16.29
N SER A 148 21.11 -7.79 15.10
CA SER A 148 20.88 -6.68 14.15
C SER A 148 20.13 -7.09 12.90
N TRP A 149 20.12 -8.38 12.54
CA TRP A 149 19.50 -8.88 11.32
C TRP A 149 18.35 -9.82 11.65
N ASN A 150 17.18 -9.55 11.08
CA ASN A 150 16.09 -10.51 11.06
C ASN A 150 15.48 -10.60 9.66
N ILE A 151 14.87 -11.75 9.40
CA ILE A 151 14.09 -12.00 8.20
C ILE A 151 12.68 -12.40 8.59
N LYS A 152 11.68 -11.80 7.96
CA LYS A 152 10.27 -12.13 8.15
C LYS A 152 9.74 -12.84 6.92
N TYR A 153 8.94 -13.87 7.13
CA TYR A 153 8.17 -14.55 6.09
C TYR A 153 6.69 -14.42 6.44
N GLY A 154 5.90 -13.83 5.55
CA GLY A 154 4.49 -13.57 5.77
C GLY A 154 3.59 -14.23 4.74
N LEU A 155 2.36 -14.48 5.14
CA LEU A 155 1.25 -14.77 4.23
C LEU A 155 0.06 -13.87 4.60
N GLY A 156 -0.07 -12.78 3.84
CA GLY A 156 -1.18 -11.84 3.91
C GLY A 156 -2.39 -12.33 3.12
N ASN A 157 -3.57 -11.88 3.54
CA ASN A 157 -4.86 -12.26 2.97
C ASN A 157 -5.76 -11.04 2.97
N HIS A 158 -6.20 -10.60 1.80
CA HIS A 158 -7.15 -9.49 1.64
C HIS A 158 -8.53 -10.04 1.33
N PHE A 159 -9.54 -9.53 2.05
CA PHE A 159 -10.94 -9.72 1.75
C PHE A 159 -11.53 -8.38 1.38
N MET A 160 -11.75 -8.17 0.09
CA MET A 160 -12.06 -6.86 -0.45
C MET A 160 -13.48 -6.80 -1.01
N TYR A 161 -14.12 -5.64 -0.85
CA TYR A 161 -15.38 -5.30 -1.48
C TYR A 161 -15.24 -3.99 -2.26
N PHE A 162 -15.53 -4.06 -3.55
CA PHE A 162 -15.50 -2.94 -4.47
C PHE A 162 -16.91 -2.46 -4.79
N LYS A 163 -17.10 -1.15 -4.86
CA LYS A 163 -18.33 -0.52 -5.32
C LYS A 163 -18.00 0.65 -6.24
N ASN A 164 -18.62 0.69 -7.41
CA ASN A 164 -18.59 1.83 -8.30
C ASN A 164 -19.96 2.52 -8.32
N LYS A 165 -19.93 3.85 -8.31
CA LYS A 165 -21.09 4.71 -8.58
C LYS A 165 -20.72 5.68 -9.71
N HIS A 166 -21.51 5.67 -10.77
CA HIS A 166 -21.35 6.56 -11.91
C HIS A 166 -22.50 7.56 -11.98
N SER A 167 -22.16 8.83 -12.16
CA SER A 167 -23.11 9.93 -12.32
C SER A 167 -23.00 10.48 -13.74
N TYR A 168 -24.05 10.25 -14.52
CA TYR A 168 -24.22 10.81 -15.86
C TYR A 168 -24.60 12.28 -15.73
N ASN A 169 -23.72 13.17 -16.19
CA ASN A 169 -23.84 14.62 -16.03
C ASN A 169 -24.35 15.32 -17.31
N SER A 170 -24.63 14.56 -18.38
CA SER A 170 -25.21 15.06 -19.63
C SER A 170 -26.39 14.20 -20.09
N ARG A 171 -27.29 14.79 -20.89
CA ARG A 171 -28.43 14.05 -21.47
C ARG A 171 -27.96 12.99 -22.47
N GLU A 172 -26.85 13.23 -23.15
CA GLU A 172 -26.23 12.30 -24.08
C GLU A 172 -25.64 11.09 -23.35
N SER A 173 -24.89 11.31 -22.26
CA SER A 173 -24.32 10.22 -21.47
C SER A 173 -25.40 9.43 -20.74
N GLU A 174 -26.46 10.09 -20.24
CA GLU A 174 -27.59 9.43 -19.58
C GLU A 174 -28.31 8.42 -20.49
N GLN A 175 -28.30 8.61 -21.82
CA GLN A 175 -28.86 7.64 -22.77
C GLN A 175 -28.09 6.32 -22.79
N LEU A 176 -26.82 6.32 -22.38
CA LEU A 176 -25.98 5.12 -22.30
C LEU A 176 -26.26 4.30 -21.03
N LYS A 177 -26.93 4.89 -20.04
CA LYS A 177 -27.23 4.27 -18.75
C LYS A 177 -27.81 2.86 -18.85
N PRO A 178 -28.84 2.56 -19.67
CA PRO A 178 -29.41 1.21 -19.76
C PRO A 178 -28.45 0.14 -20.28
N PHE A 179 -27.39 0.56 -20.99
CA PHE A 179 -26.40 -0.34 -21.58
C PHE A 179 -25.16 -0.52 -20.71
N LEU A 180 -24.83 0.48 -19.89
CA LEU A 180 -23.60 0.51 -19.10
C LEU A 180 -23.84 0.21 -17.62
N ASP A 181 -25.00 0.56 -17.05
CA ASP A 181 -25.30 0.25 -15.66
C ASP A 181 -25.41 -1.26 -15.43
N GLY A 182 -24.74 -1.74 -14.38
CA GLY A 182 -24.63 -3.17 -14.10
C GLY A 182 -23.59 -3.89 -14.96
N TYR A 183 -22.96 -3.23 -15.95
CA TYR A 183 -21.95 -3.78 -16.88
C TYR A 183 -20.58 -3.06 -16.82
N ALA A 184 -20.54 -1.76 -17.04
CA ALA A 184 -19.32 -0.95 -16.84
C ALA A 184 -19.41 -0.12 -15.56
N TYR A 185 -20.60 0.36 -15.26
CA TYR A 185 -20.87 1.35 -14.22
C TYR A 185 -21.91 0.88 -13.21
N ASN A 186 -21.93 1.50 -12.03
CA ASN A 186 -22.91 1.22 -10.98
C ASN A 186 -22.91 -0.26 -10.57
N THR A 187 -21.72 -0.79 -10.30
CA THR A 187 -21.45 -2.22 -10.06
C THR A 187 -20.79 -2.46 -8.71
N SER A 188 -20.77 -3.72 -8.28
CA SER A 188 -20.12 -4.13 -7.04
C SER A 188 -19.50 -5.50 -7.16
N SER A 189 -18.28 -5.68 -6.66
CA SER A 189 -17.57 -6.95 -6.74
C SER A 189 -16.89 -7.27 -5.42
N ARG A 190 -16.51 -8.54 -5.24
CA ARG A 190 -15.72 -9.01 -4.09
C ARG A 190 -14.46 -9.66 -4.58
N SER A 191 -13.40 -9.59 -3.80
CA SER A 191 -12.15 -10.29 -4.10
C SER A 191 -11.58 -10.95 -2.86
N TYR A 192 -10.89 -12.06 -3.07
CA TYR A 192 -9.91 -12.57 -2.13
C TYR A 192 -8.55 -12.60 -2.81
N ILE A 193 -7.55 -12.07 -2.11
CA ILE A 193 -6.17 -11.99 -2.59
C ILE A 193 -5.26 -12.60 -1.53
N ALA A 194 -4.40 -13.52 -1.95
CA ALA A 194 -3.33 -14.02 -1.11
C ALA A 194 -2.03 -13.28 -1.44
N GLU A 195 -1.29 -12.88 -0.42
CA GLU A 195 -0.07 -12.09 -0.51
C GLU A 195 1.08 -12.74 0.29
N PRO A 196 1.79 -13.73 -0.29
CA PRO A 196 3.06 -14.15 0.28
C PRO A 196 4.08 -13.00 0.23
N ASN A 197 4.80 -12.80 1.33
CA ASN A 197 5.84 -11.79 1.42
C ASN A 197 7.08 -12.24 2.19
N ILE A 198 8.15 -11.50 1.97
CA ILE A 198 9.43 -11.68 2.65
C ILE A 198 10.03 -10.30 2.94
N GLU A 199 10.55 -10.11 4.14
CA GLU A 199 11.14 -8.85 4.58
C GLU A 199 12.48 -9.09 5.26
N LEU A 200 13.51 -8.40 4.81
CA LEU A 200 14.82 -8.36 5.45
C LEU A 200 14.94 -7.05 6.22
N ASN A 201 15.28 -7.15 7.51
CA ASN A 201 15.51 -6.01 8.38
C ASN A 201 16.94 -5.99 8.89
N TYR A 202 17.52 -4.80 8.91
CA TYR A 202 18.77 -4.51 9.58
C TYR A 202 18.62 -3.30 10.51
N GLU A 203 19.00 -3.45 11.77
CA GLU A 203 19.02 -2.35 12.75
C GLU A 203 20.41 -2.14 13.33
N LEU A 204 20.86 -0.89 13.28
CA LEU A 204 22.16 -0.45 13.77
C LEU A 204 22.00 0.65 14.81
N ASN A 205 22.12 0.26 16.07
CA ASN A 205 22.04 1.14 17.22
C ASN A 205 23.28 2.04 17.36
N ARG A 206 23.04 3.32 17.66
CA ARG A 206 24.04 4.38 17.86
C ARG A 206 23.71 5.19 19.12
N LYS A 207 24.64 6.01 19.60
CA LYS A 207 24.41 6.85 20.79
C LYS A 207 23.27 7.87 20.61
N TRP A 208 23.03 8.31 19.37
CA TRP A 208 22.04 9.33 19.04
C TRP A 208 20.69 8.75 18.59
N GLY A 209 20.55 7.41 18.52
CA GLY A 209 19.38 6.74 17.95
C GLY A 209 19.78 5.51 17.16
N TYR A 210 19.17 5.24 16.02
CA TYR A 210 19.48 4.05 15.22
C TYR A 210 19.22 4.24 13.73
N TRP A 211 19.92 3.46 12.92
CA TRP A 211 19.57 3.26 11.51
C TRP A 211 18.79 1.97 11.36
N LYS A 212 17.75 2.00 10.52
CA LYS A 212 16.99 0.83 10.10
C LYS A 212 17.00 0.75 8.58
N TYR A 213 17.41 -0.39 8.05
CA TYR A 213 17.25 -0.72 6.64
C TYR A 213 16.22 -1.83 6.50
N THR A 214 15.30 -1.67 5.57
CA THR A 214 14.23 -2.63 5.26
C THR A 214 14.25 -2.95 3.78
N SER A 215 14.06 -4.22 3.44
CA SER A 215 13.85 -4.67 2.06
C SER A 215 12.75 -5.70 2.07
N SER A 216 11.57 -5.34 1.59
CA SER A 216 10.42 -6.24 1.51
C SER A 216 10.04 -6.52 0.07
N PHE A 217 9.59 -7.73 -0.20
CA PHE A 217 9.00 -8.14 -1.47
C PHE A 217 7.65 -8.79 -1.19
N ASN A 218 6.62 -8.29 -1.84
CA ASN A 218 5.24 -8.72 -1.69
C ASN A 218 4.73 -9.13 -3.07
N TYR A 219 4.29 -10.38 -3.21
CA TYR A 219 3.62 -10.87 -4.40
C TYR A 219 2.18 -11.16 -4.05
N PHE A 220 1.24 -10.70 -4.87
CA PHE A 220 -0.18 -10.94 -4.63
C PHE A 220 -0.88 -11.51 -5.86
N TYR A 221 -1.79 -12.43 -5.61
CA TYR A 221 -2.67 -13.00 -6.61
C TYR A 221 -4.02 -13.33 -5.99
N GLY A 222 -5.11 -13.01 -6.69
CA GLY A 222 -6.44 -13.20 -6.16
C GLY A 222 -7.48 -13.52 -7.20
N LYS A 223 -8.71 -13.67 -6.73
CA LYS A 223 -9.87 -13.97 -7.56
C LYS A 223 -11.02 -13.03 -7.25
N VAL A 224 -11.61 -12.44 -8.30
CA VAL A 224 -12.80 -11.59 -8.21
C VAL A 224 -14.07 -12.42 -8.42
N TRP A 225 -15.13 -12.07 -7.70
CA TRP A 225 -16.47 -12.61 -7.90
C TRP A 225 -17.53 -11.52 -7.81
N ASP A 226 -18.55 -11.64 -8.66
CA ASP A 226 -19.77 -10.83 -8.63
C ASP A 226 -20.98 -11.77 -8.75
N LYS A 227 -22.04 -11.50 -7.99
CA LYS A 227 -23.29 -12.28 -8.01
C LYS A 227 -24.11 -12.07 -9.27
N LYS A 228 -23.87 -11.00 -10.04
CA LYS A 228 -24.78 -10.55 -11.11
C LYS A 228 -24.29 -10.82 -12.54
N ARG A 229 -23.19 -11.56 -12.77
CA ARG A 229 -22.62 -11.71 -14.12
C ARG A 229 -22.12 -13.08 -14.53
N GLU A 230 -22.11 -13.27 -15.85
CA GLU A 230 -21.55 -14.41 -16.60
C GLU A 230 -20.10 -14.17 -17.13
N TYR A 231 -19.52 -12.98 -16.98
CA TYR A 231 -18.17 -12.65 -17.49
C TYR A 231 -17.10 -12.67 -16.39
N ASP A 232 -15.88 -13.10 -16.77
CA ASP A 232 -14.70 -13.10 -15.91
C ASP A 232 -14.24 -11.65 -15.66
N PHE A 233 -14.05 -11.29 -14.38
CA PHE A 233 -13.52 -9.98 -13.99
C PHE A 233 -11.99 -9.96 -14.00
N GLY A 234 -11.35 -11.06 -14.36
CA GLY A 234 -9.92 -11.23 -14.25
C GLY A 234 -9.49 -11.46 -12.80
N ASN A 235 -8.20 -11.71 -12.63
CA ASN A 235 -7.59 -12.07 -11.36
C ASN A 235 -6.57 -10.98 -10.97
N PRO A 236 -6.78 -10.23 -9.86
CA PRO A 236 -5.88 -9.18 -9.45
C PRO A 236 -4.52 -9.81 -9.16
N LYS A 237 -3.49 -9.31 -9.83
CA LYS A 237 -2.14 -9.87 -9.73
C LYS A 237 -1.08 -8.79 -9.83
N GLY A 238 0.00 -8.98 -9.08
CA GLY A 238 1.13 -8.08 -9.14
C GLY A 238 2.15 -8.39 -8.06
N TRP A 239 3.19 -7.58 -8.05
CA TRP A 239 4.14 -7.55 -6.95
C TRP A 239 4.63 -6.14 -6.73
N TYR A 240 5.12 -5.89 -5.53
CA TYR A 240 5.83 -4.67 -5.21
C TYR A 240 6.98 -4.96 -4.24
N MET A 241 8.05 -4.19 -4.36
CA MET A 241 9.25 -4.29 -3.53
C MET A 241 9.51 -2.93 -2.90
N VAL A 242 9.71 -2.90 -1.59
CA VAL A 242 10.02 -1.68 -0.85
C VAL A 242 11.43 -1.78 -0.28
N ASN A 243 12.29 -0.86 -0.67
CA ASN A 243 13.63 -0.71 -0.11
C ASN A 243 13.69 0.59 0.68
N GLY A 244 13.78 0.49 2.00
CA GLY A 244 13.72 1.62 2.92
C GLY A 244 15.00 1.81 3.73
N LEU A 245 15.36 3.06 3.96
CA LEU A 245 16.35 3.48 4.96
C LEU A 245 15.67 4.49 5.89
N LYS A 246 15.66 4.23 7.19
CA LYS A 246 15.12 5.11 8.24
C LYS A 246 16.23 5.43 9.24
N ALA A 247 16.42 6.71 9.54
CA ALA A 247 17.23 7.20 10.65
C ALA A 247 16.29 7.66 11.74
N ASN A 248 16.39 7.11 12.94
CA ASN A 248 15.66 7.57 14.11
C ASN A 248 16.62 8.30 15.06
N TYR A 249 16.19 9.44 15.57
CA TYR A 249 16.96 10.33 16.44
C TYR A 249 16.26 10.42 17.79
N ASN A 250 16.98 10.07 18.86
CA ASN A 250 16.48 10.19 20.22
C ASN A 250 16.54 11.67 20.64
N LEU A 251 15.40 12.26 20.99
CA LEU A 251 15.32 13.62 21.51
C LEU A 251 15.31 13.62 23.04
N THR A 252 15.58 14.77 23.65
CA THR A 252 15.61 14.90 25.12
C THR A 252 14.22 14.64 25.70
N ASN A 253 14.14 13.71 26.66
CA ASN A 253 12.91 13.38 27.38
C ASN A 253 12.29 14.62 28.02
N TRP A 254 10.96 14.74 27.90
CA TRP A 254 10.21 15.83 28.50
C TRP A 254 8.98 15.28 29.24
N ASP A 255 8.98 15.41 30.57
CA ASP A 255 7.82 15.12 31.43
C ASP A 255 7.14 13.76 31.17
N GLY A 256 7.95 12.70 31.01
CA GLY A 256 7.47 11.33 30.76
C GLY A 256 7.17 10.99 29.30
N PHE A 257 7.18 11.97 28.40
CA PHE A 257 7.16 11.76 26.96
C PHE A 257 8.58 11.49 26.44
N ILE A 258 8.69 10.52 25.54
CA ILE A 258 9.94 10.19 24.85
C ILE A 258 9.76 10.66 23.40
N PRO A 259 10.15 11.92 23.09
CA PRO A 259 10.12 12.42 21.73
C PRO A 259 11.23 11.76 20.90
N SER A 260 10.92 11.43 19.66
CA SER A 260 11.92 11.05 18.65
C SER A 260 11.63 11.78 17.35
N ALA A 261 12.68 12.01 16.57
CA ALA A 261 12.55 12.45 15.20
C ALA A 261 12.96 11.31 14.28
N TYR A 262 12.46 11.29 13.06
CA TYR A 262 12.99 10.38 12.05
C TYR A 262 13.07 11.03 10.68
N THR A 263 13.96 10.48 9.87
CA THR A 263 14.04 10.73 8.44
C THR A 263 14.02 9.37 7.74
N SER A 264 13.22 9.23 6.69
CA SER A 264 13.14 8.01 5.90
C SER A 264 13.24 8.32 4.41
N PHE A 265 13.90 7.42 3.70
CA PHE A 265 13.92 7.37 2.25
C PHE A 265 13.55 5.96 1.80
N LYS A 266 12.63 5.85 0.84
CA LYS A 266 12.18 4.59 0.28
C LYS A 266 12.24 4.64 -1.24
N ARG A 267 12.59 3.50 -1.84
CA ARG A 267 12.34 3.20 -3.25
C ARG A 267 11.32 2.08 -3.31
N ILE A 268 10.30 2.27 -4.15
CA ILE A 268 9.26 1.29 -4.38
C ILE A 268 9.29 0.91 -5.85
N ASP A 269 9.39 -0.38 -6.12
CA ASP A 269 9.26 -0.96 -7.45
C ASP A 269 7.97 -1.78 -7.48
N LEU A 270 7.17 -1.69 -8.54
CA LEU A 270 5.88 -2.38 -8.64
C LEU A 270 5.62 -2.86 -10.07
N LYS A 271 4.91 -3.98 -10.19
CA LYS A 271 4.58 -4.58 -11.49
C LYS A 271 3.24 -5.27 -11.49
N GLY A 272 2.60 -5.36 -12.66
CA GLY A 272 1.35 -6.07 -12.87
C GLY A 272 0.16 -5.11 -12.93
N ASP A 273 -0.88 -5.41 -12.16
CA ASP A 273 -2.12 -4.64 -12.17
C ASP A 273 -2.02 -3.22 -11.59
N PRO A 274 -1.17 -2.92 -10.60
CA PRO A 274 -1.04 -1.57 -10.04
C PRO A 274 -0.36 -0.55 -10.98
N GLU A 275 0.51 -0.97 -11.92
CA GLU A 275 1.33 -0.07 -12.76
C GLU A 275 0.50 1.01 -13.45
N ALA A 276 -0.65 0.63 -14.01
CA ALA A 276 -1.54 1.55 -14.71
C ALA A 276 -2.10 2.65 -13.80
N SER A 277 -2.34 2.35 -12.51
CA SER A 277 -2.87 3.33 -11.55
C SER A 277 -1.79 4.25 -11.00
N PHE A 278 -0.55 3.75 -10.87
CA PHE A 278 0.59 4.54 -10.41
C PHE A 278 1.27 5.30 -11.56
N GLY A 279 1.00 4.95 -12.81
CA GLY A 279 1.61 5.58 -14.00
C GLY A 279 3.11 5.35 -14.13
N THR A 280 3.67 4.41 -13.37
CA THR A 280 5.10 4.09 -13.31
C THR A 280 5.30 2.66 -12.79
N ASP A 281 6.45 2.07 -13.07
CA ASP A 281 6.92 0.82 -12.48
C ASP A 281 7.80 1.04 -11.24
N ASN A 282 8.18 2.28 -10.94
CA ASN A 282 8.93 2.64 -9.74
C ASN A 282 8.72 4.10 -9.30
N TYR A 283 8.82 4.34 -7.99
CA TYR A 283 8.80 5.68 -7.41
C TYR A 283 9.60 5.74 -6.11
N TYR A 284 9.78 6.96 -5.60
CA TYR A 284 10.53 7.22 -4.37
C TYR A 284 9.67 7.96 -3.35
N GLU A 285 9.92 7.69 -2.07
CA GLU A 285 9.33 8.45 -0.97
C GLU A 285 10.40 8.98 -0.03
N PHE A 286 10.22 10.22 0.40
CA PHE A 286 11.01 10.85 1.44
C PHE A 286 10.08 11.29 2.56
N SER A 287 10.41 10.94 3.80
CA SER A 287 9.60 11.30 4.96
C SER A 287 10.44 11.88 6.08
N VAL A 288 9.91 12.89 6.77
CA VAL A 288 10.47 13.43 8.01
C VAL A 288 9.34 13.57 9.00
N GLY A 289 9.53 13.06 10.21
CA GLY A 289 8.49 13.05 11.24
C GLY A 289 9.02 13.30 12.64
N LEU A 290 8.13 13.77 13.50
CA LEU A 290 8.29 13.81 14.95
C LEU A 290 7.29 12.82 15.55
N LEU A 291 7.80 11.92 16.39
CA LEU A 291 7.02 10.90 17.09
C LEU A 291 7.04 11.20 18.59
N LEU A 292 5.92 10.92 19.25
CA LEU A 292 5.75 11.00 20.69
C LEU A 292 5.26 9.64 21.19
N THR A 293 6.03 9.01 22.06
CA THR A 293 5.56 7.83 22.81
C THR A 293 4.73 8.31 24.01
N PRO A 294 3.41 8.03 24.06
CA PRO A 294 2.58 8.50 25.16
C PRO A 294 2.91 7.75 26.47
N PRO A 295 2.84 8.42 27.64
CA PRO A 295 3.08 7.78 28.93
C PRO A 295 1.94 6.84 29.37
N ILE A 296 0.73 7.00 28.81
CA ILE A 296 -0.49 6.23 29.12
C ILE A 296 -0.91 5.48 27.84
N PHE A 297 -1.43 4.25 27.96
CA PHE A 297 -1.80 3.34 26.85
C PHE A 297 -0.65 2.71 26.07
N LYS A 298 0.55 2.59 26.66
CA LYS A 298 1.72 1.93 26.01
C LYS A 298 1.46 0.50 25.53
N ASP A 299 0.51 -0.21 26.13
CA ASP A 299 0.15 -1.57 25.72
C ASP A 299 -0.72 -1.60 24.44
N TYR A 300 -1.21 -0.45 23.97
CA TYR A 300 -2.11 -0.31 22.82
C TYR A 300 -1.63 0.70 21.77
N ILE A 301 -0.82 1.68 22.18
CA ILE A 301 -0.32 2.76 21.35
C ILE A 301 1.20 2.85 21.54
N ASP A 302 1.95 2.47 20.50
CA ASP A 302 3.42 2.52 20.50
C ASP A 302 3.90 3.97 20.35
N ASN A 303 3.32 4.72 19.42
CA ASN A 303 3.60 6.15 19.25
C ASN A 303 2.51 6.87 18.44
N VAL A 304 2.46 8.19 18.59
CA VAL A 304 1.68 9.10 17.74
C VAL A 304 2.62 10.18 17.22
N GLY A 305 2.49 10.56 15.97
CA GLY A 305 3.37 11.58 15.39
C GLY A 305 2.74 12.38 14.28
N ILE A 306 3.49 13.41 13.86
CA ILE A 306 3.18 14.21 12.69
C ILE A 306 4.43 14.33 11.84
N GLY A 307 4.26 14.30 10.53
CA GLY A 307 5.37 14.56 9.62
C GLY A 307 4.93 14.92 8.24
N ILE A 308 5.94 15.02 7.38
CA ILE A 308 5.81 15.34 5.98
C ILE A 308 6.32 14.15 5.19
N ASN A 309 5.50 13.67 4.26
CA ASN A 309 5.90 12.72 3.24
C ASN A 309 5.93 13.42 1.88
N MET A 310 6.91 13.10 1.05
CA MET A 310 7.02 13.50 -0.34
C MET A 310 7.15 12.26 -1.23
N ASN A 311 6.25 12.13 -2.20
CA ASN A 311 6.28 11.10 -3.24
C ASN A 311 6.83 11.68 -4.55
N TYR A 312 7.77 10.98 -5.19
CA TYR A 312 8.48 11.42 -6.39
C TYR A 312 8.40 10.35 -7.49
N GLY A 313 8.02 10.77 -8.70
CA GLY A 313 8.10 9.93 -9.91
C GLY A 313 6.89 9.03 -10.21
N SER A 314 5.83 9.07 -9.40
CA SER A 314 4.53 8.42 -9.73
C SER A 314 3.49 9.42 -10.24
N ALA A 315 2.37 8.93 -10.76
CA ALA A 315 1.18 9.74 -11.03
C ALA A 315 0.66 10.44 -9.75
N LEU A 316 0.89 9.81 -8.59
CA LEU A 316 0.55 10.32 -7.27
C LEU A 316 1.68 11.18 -6.67
N LYS A 317 2.62 11.69 -7.46
CA LYS A 317 3.69 12.58 -6.96
C LYS A 317 3.13 13.82 -6.25
N GLY A 318 3.79 14.23 -5.18
CA GLY A 318 3.35 15.35 -4.35
C GLY A 318 3.74 15.20 -2.88
N GLY A 319 3.36 16.18 -2.06
CA GLY A 319 3.61 16.17 -0.62
C GLY A 319 2.33 15.95 0.18
N SER A 320 2.47 15.34 1.36
CA SER A 320 1.38 15.17 2.31
C SER A 320 1.83 15.42 3.74
N ILE A 321 0.94 15.99 4.55
CA ILE A 321 1.07 16.02 6.02
C ILE A 321 0.48 14.72 6.55
N VAL A 322 1.31 13.88 7.16
CA VAL A 322 0.94 12.55 7.63
C VAL A 322 0.82 12.56 9.16
N LEU A 323 -0.21 11.86 9.66
CA LEU A 323 -0.33 11.53 11.07
C LEU A 323 0.10 10.08 11.25
N PHE A 324 1.07 9.86 12.13
CA PHE A 324 1.58 8.53 12.43
C PHE A 324 0.88 7.95 13.65
N PHE A 325 0.60 6.65 13.57
CA PHE A 325 0.08 5.85 14.67
C PHE A 325 0.76 4.49 14.62
N ASN A 326 1.43 4.11 15.71
CA ASN A 326 2.15 2.84 15.87
C ASN A 326 3.23 2.59 14.79
N GLU A 327 4.20 3.51 14.65
CA GLU A 327 5.25 3.51 13.60
C GLU A 327 6.68 3.12 14.05
#